data_AF-A0A9X4RQB6-F1
#
_entry.id   AF-A0A9X4RQB6-F1
#
_cell.length_a   1.000
_cell.length_b   1.000
_cell.length_c   1.000
_cell.angle_alpha   90.00
_cell.angle_beta   90.00
_cell.angle_gamma   90.00
#
_symmetry.space_group_name_H-M   'P 1'
#
loop_
_entity.id
_entity.type
_entity.pdbx_description
1 polymer ?
#
loop_
_entity_poly.entity_id
_entity_poly.type
_entity_poly.pdbx_seq_one_letter_code
_entity_poly.pdbx_strand_id
1 'polypeptide(L)' 'MPDISVGREKVMTFLKENNIKKVDLAAAYGLNRQEVTNILSGSTRGPKANQFILRVIADYSIE' A
#
# COMPACT_ATOMS: atom_id res chain seq x y z
N MET A 1 -1.44 2.88 -18.67
CA MET A 1 -0.74 3.05 -17.37
C MET A 1 -0.17 1.70 -16.98
N PRO A 2 1.09 1.62 -16.50
CA PRO A 2 1.62 0.37 -15.99
C PRO A 2 0.78 -0.11 -14.80
N ASP A 3 0.45 -1.39 -14.81
CA ASP A 3 -0.38 -2.01 -13.81
C ASP A 3 0.47 -2.33 -12.56
N ILE A 4 0.21 -1.64 -11.44
CA ILE A 4 0.91 -1.86 -10.16
C ILE A 4 0.25 -2.98 -9.33
N SER A 5 -0.65 -3.79 -9.92
CA SER A 5 -1.30 -4.91 -9.21
C SER A 5 -0.31 -5.84 -8.51
N VAL A 6 0.82 -6.15 -9.16
CA VAL A 6 1.89 -6.97 -8.55
C VAL A 6 2.48 -6.30 -7.30
N GLY A 7 2.73 -4.99 -7.35
CA GLY A 7 3.25 -4.25 -6.19
C GLY A 7 2.25 -4.18 -5.04
N ARG A 8 0.95 -4.01 -5.33
CA ARG A 8 -0.09 -4.06 -4.29
C ARG A 8 -0.16 -5.42 -3.61
N GLU A 9 -0.07 -6.49 -4.40
CA GLU A 9 -0.13 -7.84 -3.88
C GLU A 9 1.05 -8.11 -2.95
N LYS A 10 2.28 -7.73 -3.34
CA LYS A 10 3.46 -7.80 -2.48
C LYS A 10 3.27 -7.05 -1.16
N VAL A 11 2.79 -5.80 -1.22
CA VAL A 11 2.50 -5.01 -0.01
C VAL A 11 1.43 -5.69 0.85
N MET A 12 0.32 -6.16 0.28
CA MET A 12 -0.73 -6.85 1.04
C MET A 12 -0.21 -8.12 1.73
N THR A 13 0.59 -8.91 1.02
CA THR A 13 1.20 -10.14 1.56
C THR A 13 2.16 -9.80 2.70
N PHE A 14 3.05 -8.83 2.51
CA PHE A 14 3.97 -8.37 3.54
C PHE A 14 3.24 -7.89 4.79
N LEU A 15 2.18 -7.09 4.64
CA LEU A 15 1.36 -6.62 5.77
C LEU A 15 0.73 -7.78 6.53
N LYS A 16 0.25 -8.82 5.82
CA LYS A 16 -0.37 -10.00 6.43
C LYS A 16 0.66 -10.85 7.17
N GLU A 17 1.83 -11.07 6.58
CA GLU A 17 2.92 -11.87 7.17
C GLU A 17 3.50 -11.20 8.42
N ASN A 18 3.65 -9.87 8.39
CA ASN A 18 4.20 -9.11 9.52
C ASN A 18 3.13 -8.66 10.52
N ASN A 19 1.87 -9.08 10.36
CA ASN A 19 0.74 -8.65 11.20
C ASN A 19 0.57 -7.11 11.31
N ILE A 20 0.99 -6.38 10.29
CA ILE A 20 0.91 -4.92 10.24
C ILE A 20 -0.52 -4.54 9.88
N LYS A 21 -1.16 -3.70 10.71
CA LYS A 21 -2.53 -3.27 10.44
C LYS A 21 -2.52 -2.13 9.44
N LYS A 22 -3.54 -2.10 8.57
CA LYS A 22 -3.77 -0.99 7.62
C LYS A 22 -3.89 0.37 8.31
N VAL A 23 -4.33 0.40 9.58
CA VAL A 23 -4.40 1.62 10.40
C VAL A 23 -3.03 2.15 10.79
N ASP A 24 -2.05 1.27 10.99
CA ASP A 24 -0.69 1.66 11.35
C ASP A 24 0.02 2.26 10.12
N LEU A 25 -0.22 1.68 8.93
CA LEU A 25 0.17 2.32 7.65
C LEU A 25 -0.51 3.67 7.47
N ALA A 26 -1.80 3.76 7.76
CA ALA A 26 -2.53 5.03 7.64
C ALA A 26 -1.90 6.10 8.54
N ALA A 27 -1.59 5.76 9.79
CA ALA A 27 -0.91 6.66 10.72
C ALA A 27 0.51 7.05 10.26
N ALA A 28 1.32 6.08 9.82
CA ALA A 28 2.71 6.31 9.41
C ALA A 28 2.84 7.24 8.20
N TYR A 29 1.88 7.15 7.26
CA TYR A 29 1.90 7.91 6.01
C TYR A 29 0.95 9.11 6.02
N GLY A 30 0.31 9.41 7.16
CA GLY A 30 -0.62 10.53 7.30
C GLY A 30 -1.88 10.41 6.44
N LEU A 31 -2.31 9.18 6.14
CA LEU A 31 -3.50 8.90 5.35
C LEU A 31 -4.65 8.41 6.23
N ASN A 32 -5.87 8.49 5.71
CA ASN A 32 -7.02 7.87 6.37
C ASN A 32 -7.06 6.36 6.13
N ARG A 33 -7.53 5.59 7.12
CA ARG A 33 -7.69 4.12 7.02
C ARG A 33 -8.45 3.70 5.77
N GLN A 34 -9.54 4.41 5.46
CA GLN A 34 -10.37 4.12 4.28
C GLN A 34 -9.58 4.33 3.00
N GLU A 35 -8.78 5.38 2.94
CA GLU A 35 -7.95 5.72 1.78
C GLU A 35 -6.87 4.67 1.53
N VAL A 36 -6.14 4.27 2.57
CA VAL A 36 -5.16 3.15 2.49
C VAL A 36 -5.85 1.86 2.07
N THR A 37 -7.02 1.56 2.62
CA THR A 37 -7.77 0.35 2.26
C THR A 37 -8.16 0.36 0.78
N ASN A 38 -8.66 1.51 0.27
CA ASN A 38 -9.04 1.66 -1.13
C ASN A 38 -7.83 1.60 -2.08
N ILE A 39 -6.67 2.14 -1.67
CA ILE A 39 -5.42 2.07 -2.43
C ILE A 39 -4.94 0.62 -2.51
N LEU A 40 -4.92 -0.10 -1.39
CA LEU A 40 -4.50 -1.49 -1.32
C LEU A 40 -5.48 -2.40 -2.08
N SER A 41 -6.80 -2.20 -1.96
CA SER A 41 -7.82 -2.99 -2.67
C SER A 41 -7.89 -2.70 -4.17
N GLY A 42 -7.23 -1.63 -4.63
CA GLY A 42 -7.26 -1.19 -6.02
C GLY A 42 -8.53 -0.46 -6.45
N SER A 43 -9.38 -0.09 -5.49
CA SER A 43 -10.52 0.82 -5.70
C SER A 43 -10.05 2.23 -6.01
N THR A 44 -9.02 2.73 -5.30
CA THR A 44 -8.37 4.00 -5.63
C THR A 44 -7.23 3.75 -6.62
N ARG A 45 -7.33 4.37 -7.79
CA ARG A 45 -6.33 4.28 -8.86
C ARG A 45 -5.81 5.67 -9.20
N GLY A 46 -4.54 5.74 -9.60
CA GLY A 46 -3.92 6.98 -10.04
C GLY A 46 -2.47 7.13 -9.55
N PRO A 47 -1.81 8.22 -9.95
CA PRO A 47 -0.39 8.44 -9.65
C PRO A 47 -0.07 8.44 -8.16
N LYS A 48 -0.95 9.04 -7.33
CA LYS A 48 -0.78 9.09 -5.87
C LYS A 48 -0.86 7.71 -5.22
N ALA A 49 -1.82 6.88 -5.63
CA ALA A 49 -1.96 5.50 -5.14
C ALA A 49 -0.74 4.66 -5.51
N ASN A 50 -0.24 4.83 -6.73
CA ASN A 50 0.95 4.14 -7.23
C ASN A 50 2.21 4.56 -6.44
N GLN A 51 2.39 5.87 -6.21
CA GLN A 51 3.48 6.38 -5.39
C GLN A 51 3.42 5.86 -3.95
N PHE A 52 2.24 5.75 -3.36
CA PHE A 52 2.08 5.16 -2.03
C PHE A 52 2.59 3.73 -2.00
N ILE A 53 2.17 2.88 -2.95
CA ILE A 53 2.62 1.49 -3.03
C ILE A 53 4.15 1.40 -3.22
N LEU A 54 4.71 2.19 -4.13
CA LEU A 54 6.17 2.23 -4.35
C LEU A 54 6.93 2.68 -3.10
N ARG A 55 6.39 3.65 -2.37
CA ARG A 55 7.01 4.15 -1.14
C ARG A 55 6.99 3.10 -0.04
N VAL A 56 5.87 2.40 0.14
CA VAL A 56 5.77 1.28 1.10
C VAL A 56 6.75 0.16 0.71
N ILE A 57 6.86 -0.17 -0.57
CA ILE A 57 7.83 -1.17 -1.05
C ILE A 57 9.26 -0.75 -0.71
N ALA A 58 9.63 0.51 -0.94
CA ALA A 58 10.96 1.03 -0.64
C ALA A 58 11.23 1.10 0.87
N ASP A 59 10.30 1.65 1.65
CA ASP A 59 10.44 1.87 3.09
C ASP A 59 10.53 0.54 3.87
N TYR A 60 9.81 -0.49 3.43
CA TYR A 60 9.87 -1.83 4.02
C TYR A 60 10.82 -2.79 3.29
N SER A 61 11.56 -2.30 2.28
CA SER A 61 12.49 -3.11 1.46
C SER A 61 11.87 -4.43 0.96
N ILE A 62 10.66 -4.34 0.41
CA ILE A 62 9.90 -5.50 -0.09
C ILE A 62 10.43 -5.86 -1.49
N GLU A 63 11.08 -7.02 -1.64
CA GLU A 63 11.68 -7.48 -2.91
C GLU A 63 10.69 -8.06 -3.92
#